data_AF-X7ZUV4-F1
#
_entry.id   AF-X7ZUV4-F1
#
_cell.length_a   1.000
_cell.length_b   1.000
_cell.length_c   1.000
_cell.angle_alpha   90.00
_cell.angle_beta   90.00
_cell.angle_gamma   90.00
#
_symmetry.space_group_name_H-M   'P 1'
#
loop_
_entity.id
_entity.type
_entity.pdbx_description
1 polymer ?
#
loop_
_entity_poly.entity_id
_entity_poly.type
_entity_poly.pdbx_seq_one_letter_code
_entity_poly.pdbx_strand_id
1 'polypeptide(L)'
;MLRRLAGDDPEVNEEWNCDKGRWAFTYATQPDRITTPLVRDAQGSLIPASWPQALQAAADGWPRPADAQACWSAARDAGGRLRLRQVRTDRFTHQRHRFPARPHSAEEAEFLAARIAGKPMTVTYSALESAPVVLLAGFEPEDESPIVFLRLRKAARKHGLPVYAIAPFASHGLEKMWGRVIKTVPGAEASALEQLPGEVGNCCAGRAR
;
A
#
# COMPACT_ATOMS: atom_id res chain seq x y z
N MET A 1 15.08 4.71 -23.85
CA MET A 1 14.54 5.68 -22.86
C MET A 1 15.42 5.61 -21.63
N LEU A 2 16.00 6.74 -21.18
CA LEU A 2 16.93 6.75 -20.03
C LEU A 2 16.18 6.84 -18.69
N ARG A 3 15.17 7.72 -18.58
CA ARG A 3 14.29 7.87 -17.40
C ARG A 3 12.89 8.26 -17.81
N ARG A 4 11.90 8.01 -16.94
CA ARG A 4 10.54 8.55 -17.05
C ARG A 4 10.42 9.88 -16.30
N LEU A 5 9.77 10.86 -16.92
CA LEU A 5 9.38 12.11 -16.26
C LEU A 5 8.04 11.92 -15.55
N ALA A 6 7.70 12.84 -14.64
CA ALA A 6 6.37 12.88 -14.05
C ALA A 6 5.33 13.11 -15.16
N GLY A 7 4.18 12.45 -15.03
CA GLY A 7 2.99 12.87 -15.78
C GLY A 7 2.39 14.12 -15.15
N ASP A 8 1.58 14.85 -15.93
CA ASP A 8 0.88 16.03 -15.42
C ASP A 8 -0.36 15.60 -14.63
N ASP A 9 -0.22 15.62 -13.30
CA ASP A 9 -1.30 15.39 -12.34
C ASP A 9 -1.00 16.22 -11.07
N PRO A 10 -1.26 17.55 -11.13
CA PRO A 10 -0.83 18.48 -10.10
C PRO A 10 -1.55 18.27 -8.77
N GLU A 11 -2.73 17.64 -8.77
CA GLU A 11 -3.46 17.28 -7.55
C GLU A 11 -2.74 16.20 -6.76
N VAL A 12 -2.00 15.33 -7.45
CA VAL A 12 -1.20 14.27 -6.83
C VAL A 12 0.25 14.70 -6.68
N ASN A 13 0.93 14.95 -7.80
CA ASN A 13 2.38 14.91 -7.84
C ASN A 13 3.10 16.27 -7.96
N GLU A 14 2.43 17.35 -8.38
CA GLU A 14 3.09 18.65 -8.68
C GLU A 14 4.38 18.49 -9.51
N GLU A 15 4.32 17.69 -10.58
CA GLU A 15 5.44 17.36 -11.46
C GLU A 15 6.60 16.56 -10.80
N TRP A 16 6.42 16.11 -9.56
CA TRP A 16 7.40 15.26 -8.88
C TRP A 16 7.25 13.79 -9.26
N ASN A 17 8.40 13.09 -9.25
CA ASN A 17 8.46 11.65 -9.44
C ASN A 17 9.58 11.07 -8.56
N CYS A 18 9.34 9.89 -8.01
CA CYS A 18 10.31 9.17 -7.19
C CYS A 18 11.25 8.30 -8.05
N ASP A 19 12.31 7.78 -7.46
CA ASP A 19 13.28 6.95 -8.21
C ASP A 19 12.65 5.69 -8.80
N LYS A 20 11.73 5.06 -8.06
CA LYS A 20 10.94 3.92 -8.57
C LYS A 20 10.16 4.33 -9.84
N GLY A 21 9.49 5.47 -9.83
CA GLY A 21 8.74 5.95 -11.00
C GLY A 21 9.64 6.40 -12.16
N ARG A 22 10.84 6.92 -11.87
CA ARG A 22 11.81 7.36 -12.89
C ARG A 22 12.53 6.21 -13.57
N TRP A 23 12.91 5.17 -12.82
CA TRP A 23 13.90 4.18 -13.26
C TRP A 23 13.37 2.75 -13.32
N ALA A 24 12.35 2.39 -12.53
CA ALA A 24 11.87 1.01 -12.45
C ALA A 24 10.96 0.62 -13.62
N PHE A 25 11.21 1.12 -14.83
CA PHE A 25 10.51 0.69 -16.05
C PHE A 25 11.22 -0.46 -16.78
N THR A 26 12.50 -0.68 -16.48
CA THR A 26 13.34 -1.72 -17.12
C THR A 26 13.02 -3.13 -16.65
N TYR A 27 12.24 -3.30 -15.57
CA TYR A 27 11.83 -4.63 -15.08
C TYR A 27 11.09 -5.45 -16.15
N ALA A 28 10.39 -4.79 -17.08
CA ALA A 28 9.64 -5.47 -18.13
C ALA A 28 10.54 -6.10 -19.20
N THR A 29 11.81 -5.70 -19.27
CA THR A 29 12.78 -6.12 -20.29
C THR A 29 13.96 -6.90 -19.70
N GLN A 30 13.90 -7.30 -18.42
CA GLN A 30 14.96 -8.10 -17.82
C GLN A 30 15.00 -9.52 -18.43
N PRO A 31 16.20 -10.10 -18.60
CA PRO A 31 16.37 -11.40 -19.27
C PRO A 31 15.79 -12.58 -18.47
N ASP A 32 15.67 -12.44 -17.15
CA ASP A 32 15.09 -13.42 -16.24
C ASP A 32 13.55 -13.38 -16.18
N ARG A 33 12.93 -12.52 -16.99
CA ARG A 33 11.48 -12.42 -17.05
C ARG A 33 10.89 -13.71 -17.60
N ILE A 34 9.95 -14.30 -16.86
CA ILE A 34 9.22 -15.49 -17.31
C ILE A 34 8.40 -15.12 -18.56
N THR A 35 8.77 -15.70 -19.71
CA THR A 35 8.15 -15.44 -21.02
C THR A 35 7.16 -16.51 -21.45
N THR A 36 7.23 -17.70 -20.86
CA THR A 36 6.36 -18.85 -21.13
C THR A 36 5.89 -19.48 -19.82
N PRO A 37 4.70 -20.09 -19.77
CA PRO A 37 4.28 -20.86 -18.61
C PRO A 37 5.29 -21.95 -18.25
N LEU A 38 5.44 -22.21 -16.94
CA LEU A 38 6.25 -23.30 -16.40
C LEU A 38 5.33 -24.25 -15.62
N VAL A 39 5.40 -25.55 -15.93
CA VAL A 39 4.63 -26.61 -15.26
C VAL A 39 5.60 -27.52 -14.53
N ARG A 40 5.21 -28.05 -13.36
CA ARG A 40 6.04 -29.03 -12.65
C ARG A 40 5.88 -30.41 -13.28
N ASP A 41 7.00 -31.06 -13.57
CA ASP A 41 7.02 -32.47 -13.96
C ASP A 41 6.83 -33.42 -12.76
N ALA A 42 6.82 -34.72 -13.02
CA ALA A 42 6.66 -35.75 -11.99
C ALA A 42 7.81 -35.77 -10.97
N GLN A 43 8.96 -35.20 -11.32
CA GLN A 43 10.15 -35.05 -10.49
C GLN A 43 10.13 -33.73 -9.69
N GLY A 44 9.10 -32.90 -9.89
CA GLY A 44 8.90 -31.62 -9.22
C GLY A 44 9.63 -30.43 -9.85
N SER A 45 10.32 -30.63 -10.98
CA SER A 45 11.09 -29.60 -11.68
C SER A 45 10.20 -28.75 -12.58
N LEU A 46 10.44 -27.44 -12.63
CA LEU A 46 9.70 -26.51 -13.50
C LEU A 46 10.22 -26.59 -14.93
N ILE A 47 9.34 -26.99 -15.86
CA ILE A 47 9.65 -27.11 -17.28
C ILE A 47 8.78 -26.16 -18.13
N PRO A 48 9.31 -25.58 -19.22
CA PRO A 48 8.53 -24.79 -20.17
C PRO A 48 7.34 -25.57 -20.75
N ALA A 49 6.17 -24.93 -20.80
CA ALA A 49 4.95 -25.48 -21.39
C ALA A 49 4.24 -24.46 -22.28
N SER A 50 3.43 -24.96 -23.21
CA SER A 50 2.51 -24.10 -23.97
C SER A 50 1.35 -23.63 -23.09
N TRP A 51 0.70 -22.52 -23.47
CA TRP A 51 -0.49 -22.01 -22.77
C TRP A 51 -1.61 -23.05 -22.63
N PRO A 52 -2.01 -23.81 -23.67
CA PRO A 52 -3.04 -24.85 -23.53
C PRO A 52 -2.65 -25.93 -22.52
N GLN A 53 -1.40 -26.41 -22.54
CA GLN A 53 -0.91 -27.41 -21.59
C GLN A 53 -0.90 -26.88 -20.15
N ALA A 54 -0.47 -25.64 -19.95
CA ALA A 54 -0.44 -25.02 -18.63
C ALA A 54 -1.85 -24.80 -18.06
N LEU A 55 -2.80 -24.37 -18.90
CA LEU A 55 -4.20 -24.21 -18.50
C LEU A 55 -4.85 -25.57 -18.19
N GLN A 56 -4.56 -26.61 -18.98
CA GLN A 56 -5.04 -27.95 -18.71
C GLN A 56 -4.47 -28.49 -17.39
N ALA A 57 -3.16 -28.36 -17.17
CA ALA A 57 -2.52 -28.78 -15.92
C ALA A 57 -3.11 -28.03 -14.69
N ALA A 58 -3.43 -26.74 -14.83
CA ALA A 58 -4.10 -25.98 -13.78
C ALA A 58 -5.53 -26.46 -13.53
N ALA A 59 -6.27 -26.85 -14.58
CA ALA A 59 -7.62 -27.42 -14.46
C ALA A 59 -7.60 -28.82 -13.84
N ASP A 60 -6.64 -29.66 -14.22
CA ASP A 60 -6.47 -31.02 -13.68
C ASP A 60 -6.04 -31.00 -12.21
N GLY A 61 -5.20 -30.02 -11.84
CA GLY A 61 -4.82 -29.76 -10.45
C GLY A 61 -5.91 -29.08 -9.62
N TRP A 62 -7.05 -28.72 -10.23
CA TRP A 62 -8.15 -28.12 -9.50
C TRP A 62 -8.90 -29.19 -8.69
N PRO A 63 -9.04 -29.01 -7.36
CA PRO A 63 -9.72 -29.99 -6.50
C PRO A 63 -11.20 -30.05 -6.83
N ARG A 64 -11.79 -31.24 -6.68
CA ARG A 64 -13.24 -31.43 -6.89
C ARG A 64 -14.05 -30.60 -5.88
N PRO A 65 -15.30 -30.23 -6.20
CA PRO A 65 -16.13 -29.32 -5.38
C PRO A 65 -16.25 -29.69 -3.89
N ALA A 66 -16.18 -30.97 -3.53
CA ALA A 66 -16.22 -31.44 -2.15
C ALA A 66 -14.99 -31.02 -1.32
N ASP A 67 -13.83 -30.89 -1.97
CA ASP A 67 -12.56 -30.44 -1.36
C ASP A 67 -12.26 -28.95 -1.66
N ALA A 68 -13.05 -28.35 -2.54
CA ALA A 68 -12.81 -27.01 -3.07
C ALA A 68 -12.84 -25.93 -1.97
N GLN A 69 -13.69 -26.07 -0.94
CA GLN A 69 -13.81 -25.10 0.16
C GLN A 69 -12.47 -24.80 0.86
N ALA A 70 -11.58 -25.80 0.97
CA ALA A 70 -10.25 -25.64 1.54
C ALA A 70 -9.28 -24.94 0.56
N CYS A 71 -9.31 -25.31 -0.72
CA CYS A 71 -8.40 -24.79 -1.75
C CYS A 71 -8.78 -23.39 -2.26
N TRP A 72 -10.04 -22.98 -2.10
CA TRP A 72 -10.46 -21.59 -2.26
C TRP A 72 -9.65 -20.64 -1.38
N SER A 73 -9.00 -21.12 -0.30
CA SER A 73 -8.11 -20.35 0.57
C SER A 73 -6.73 -20.11 -0.04
N ALA A 74 -6.22 -21.04 -0.86
CA ALA A 74 -4.86 -21.03 -1.42
C ALA A 74 -4.74 -20.28 -2.74
N ALA A 75 -5.82 -20.22 -3.55
CA ALA A 75 -5.84 -19.46 -4.81
C ALA A 75 -6.02 -17.93 -4.63
N ARG A 76 -6.01 -17.43 -3.39
CA ARG A 76 -6.49 -16.08 -3.05
C ARG A 76 -5.45 -14.98 -3.21
N ASP A 77 -4.17 -15.32 -3.22
CA ASP A 77 -3.04 -14.38 -3.19
C ASP A 77 -2.73 -13.80 -4.57
N ALA A 78 -3.75 -13.30 -5.25
CA ALA A 78 -3.53 -12.47 -6.42
C ALA A 78 -2.89 -11.16 -5.95
N GLY A 79 -1.67 -10.85 -6.39
CA GLY A 79 -0.97 -9.61 -6.04
C GLY A 79 -1.86 -8.37 -6.18
N GLY A 80 -1.77 -7.42 -5.24
CA GLY A 80 -2.53 -6.15 -5.18
C GLY A 80 -2.42 -5.21 -6.39
N ARG A 81 -1.89 -5.68 -7.52
CA ARG A 81 -1.64 -4.94 -8.77
C ARG A 81 -2.57 -5.37 -9.91
N LEU A 82 -3.68 -6.06 -9.61
CA LEU A 82 -4.70 -6.34 -10.62
C LEU A 82 -5.46 -5.05 -10.97
N ARG A 83 -5.76 -4.85 -12.25
CA ARG A 83 -6.62 -3.73 -12.67
C ARG A 83 -8.04 -4.00 -12.18
N LEU A 84 -8.75 -2.96 -11.71
CA LEU A 84 -10.12 -3.06 -11.16
C LEU A 84 -11.10 -3.83 -12.08
N ARG A 85 -10.93 -3.72 -13.40
CA ARG A 85 -11.73 -4.46 -14.39
C ARG A 85 -11.51 -5.98 -14.35
N GLN A 86 -10.30 -6.44 -14.04
CA GLN A 86 -9.99 -7.87 -13.92
C GLN A 86 -10.64 -8.51 -12.68
N VAL A 87 -10.86 -7.72 -11.62
CA VAL A 87 -11.59 -8.13 -10.40
C VAL A 87 -13.09 -8.29 -10.68
N ARG A 88 -13.65 -7.49 -11.60
CA ARG A 88 -15.11 -7.42 -11.85
C ARG A 88 -15.64 -8.49 -12.82
N THR A 89 -14.77 -9.14 -13.59
CA THR A 89 -15.14 -10.18 -14.57
C THR A 89 -15.06 -11.61 -14.06
N ASP A 90 -14.59 -11.82 -12.83
CA ASP A 90 -14.90 -13.06 -12.12
C ASP A 90 -16.43 -13.08 -11.95
N ARG A 91 -17.11 -14.15 -12.36
CA ARG A 91 -18.46 -14.49 -11.87
C ARG A 91 -18.44 -15.70 -10.93
N PHE A 92 -17.29 -16.34 -10.78
CA PHE A 92 -17.10 -17.60 -10.05
C PHE A 92 -16.38 -17.42 -8.69
N THR A 93 -15.82 -16.24 -8.40
CA THR A 93 -14.94 -15.97 -7.25
C THR A 93 -15.34 -14.75 -6.41
N HIS A 94 -16.56 -14.22 -6.65
CA HIS A 94 -17.14 -12.95 -6.15
C HIS A 94 -17.08 -12.68 -4.63
N GLN A 95 -16.55 -13.59 -3.83
CA GLN A 95 -16.60 -13.49 -2.38
C GLN A 95 -15.23 -13.29 -1.73
N ARG A 96 -14.09 -13.62 -2.38
CA ARG A 96 -12.87 -13.95 -1.59
C ARG A 96 -11.51 -13.70 -2.26
N HIS A 97 -11.30 -12.61 -2.99
CA HIS A 97 -9.93 -12.18 -3.33
C HIS A 97 -9.19 -11.69 -2.08
N ARG A 98 -8.04 -12.29 -1.74
CA ARG A 98 -7.14 -11.77 -0.70
C ARG A 98 -5.90 -11.26 -1.39
N PHE A 99 -5.90 -9.99 -1.74
CA PHE A 99 -4.64 -9.38 -2.18
C PHE A 99 -3.62 -9.56 -1.05
N PRO A 100 -2.32 -9.76 -1.35
CA PRO A 100 -1.26 -9.59 -0.38
C PRO A 100 -1.12 -8.08 -0.08
N ALA A 101 -2.20 -7.50 0.44
CA ALA A 101 -2.16 -6.47 1.45
C ALA A 101 -1.84 -7.18 2.77
N ARG A 102 -1.33 -6.43 3.74
CA ARG A 102 -1.19 -6.89 5.13
C ARG A 102 -2.44 -7.69 5.55
N PRO A 103 -2.33 -8.79 6.32
CA PRO A 103 -3.49 -9.47 6.87
C PRO A 103 -4.36 -8.46 7.63
N HIS A 104 -5.50 -8.05 7.06
CA HIS A 104 -6.47 -7.23 7.77
C HIS A 104 -7.13 -8.08 8.86
N SER A 105 -7.27 -7.52 10.07
CA SER A 105 -8.00 -8.17 11.15
C SER A 105 -9.51 -8.09 10.90
N ALA A 106 -10.29 -8.95 11.57
CA ALA A 106 -11.75 -8.84 11.53
C ALA A 106 -12.22 -7.48 12.05
N GLU A 107 -11.60 -6.99 13.12
CA GLU A 107 -11.82 -5.66 13.70
C GLU A 107 -11.58 -4.54 12.67
N GLU A 108 -10.45 -4.56 11.95
CA GLU A 108 -10.13 -3.56 10.93
C GLU A 108 -11.17 -3.58 9.79
N ALA A 109 -11.57 -4.77 9.35
CA ALA A 109 -12.60 -4.92 8.32
C ALA A 109 -13.95 -4.36 8.78
N GLU A 110 -14.36 -4.64 10.02
CA GLU A 110 -15.58 -4.10 10.62
C GLU A 110 -15.53 -2.57 10.75
N PHE A 111 -14.39 -2.02 11.19
CA PHE A 111 -14.19 -0.57 11.28
C PHE A 111 -14.30 0.09 9.89
N LEU A 112 -13.59 -0.43 8.89
CA LEU A 112 -13.63 0.11 7.52
C LEU A 112 -15.04 0.01 6.93
N ALA A 113 -15.75 -1.10 7.15
CA ALA A 113 -17.13 -1.27 6.72
C ALA A 113 -18.07 -0.25 7.38
N ALA A 114 -17.94 -0.03 8.69
CA ALA A 114 -18.81 0.87 9.44
C ALA A 114 -18.49 2.36 9.21
N ARG A 115 -17.20 2.70 9.01
CA ARG A 115 -16.74 4.10 9.03
C ARG A 115 -16.37 4.66 7.66
N ILE A 116 -15.95 3.83 6.71
CA ILE A 116 -15.38 4.27 5.42
C ILE A 116 -16.21 3.80 4.23
N ALA A 117 -16.69 2.55 4.24
CA ALA A 117 -17.39 1.98 3.10
C ALA A 117 -18.62 2.81 2.69
N GLY A 118 -18.77 3.05 1.38
CA GLY A 118 -19.86 3.84 0.81
C GLY A 118 -19.74 5.36 0.96
N LYS A 119 -18.68 5.87 1.60
CA LYS A 119 -18.44 7.32 1.71
C LYS A 119 -17.54 7.82 0.57
N PRO A 120 -17.74 9.07 0.10
CA PRO A 120 -16.83 9.67 -0.86
C PRO A 120 -15.43 9.85 -0.24
N MET A 121 -14.39 9.79 -1.06
CA MET A 121 -13.02 10.12 -0.64
C MET A 121 -12.93 11.63 -0.40
N THR A 122 -12.80 12.04 0.86
CA THR A 122 -12.73 13.46 1.25
C THR A 122 -11.31 13.92 1.56
N VAL A 123 -10.36 13.00 1.71
CA VAL A 123 -8.95 13.30 2.02
C VAL A 123 -8.16 13.36 0.73
N THR A 124 -7.46 14.48 0.51
CA THR A 124 -6.64 14.74 -0.68
C THR A 124 -5.18 14.98 -0.28
N TYR A 125 -4.26 14.90 -1.26
CA TYR A 125 -2.87 15.30 -1.03
C TYR A 125 -2.74 16.79 -0.68
N SER A 126 -3.57 17.65 -1.28
CA SER A 126 -3.59 19.07 -0.96
C SER A 126 -4.00 19.34 0.50
N ALA A 127 -4.86 18.52 1.09
CA ALA A 127 -5.27 18.66 2.49
C ALA A 127 -4.11 18.47 3.48
N LEU A 128 -3.06 17.71 3.10
CA LEU A 128 -1.85 17.56 3.92
C LEU A 128 -1.08 18.88 4.04
N GLU A 129 -1.13 19.75 3.03
CA GLU A 129 -0.41 21.02 3.05
C GLU A 129 -1.10 22.08 3.91
N SER A 130 -2.41 21.99 4.06
CA SER A 130 -3.24 22.91 4.86
C SER A 130 -3.57 22.38 6.26
N ALA A 131 -3.08 21.19 6.63
CA ALA A 131 -3.35 20.61 7.93
C ALA A 131 -2.77 21.49 9.05
N PRO A 132 -3.42 21.61 10.22
CA PRO A 132 -2.85 22.33 11.36
C PRO A 132 -1.72 21.53 12.03
N VAL A 133 -1.78 20.20 11.94
CA VAL A 133 -0.79 19.26 12.47
C VAL A 133 -0.89 17.96 11.67
N VAL A 134 0.23 17.26 11.53
CA VAL A 134 0.27 15.91 10.95
C VAL A 134 0.90 14.94 11.95
N LEU A 135 0.24 13.80 12.15
CA LEU A 135 0.73 12.69 12.95
C LEU A 135 0.89 11.45 12.06
N LEU A 136 2.12 11.00 11.91
CA LEU A 136 2.49 9.77 11.18
C LEU A 136 2.48 8.61 12.18
N ALA A 137 1.62 7.62 11.99
CA ALA A 137 1.52 6.47 12.89
C ALA A 137 2.08 5.21 12.22
N GLY A 138 3.31 4.81 12.58
CA GLY A 138 3.96 3.64 11.99
C GLY A 138 4.16 3.72 10.47
N PHE A 139 4.31 4.94 9.95
CA PHE A 139 4.37 5.22 8.51
C PHE A 139 5.57 6.12 8.21
N GLU A 140 6.48 5.64 7.35
CA GLU A 140 7.63 6.41 6.90
C GLU A 140 7.42 6.93 5.46
N PRO A 141 7.02 8.20 5.29
CA PRO A 141 6.57 8.69 4.00
C PRO A 141 7.69 8.78 2.97
N GLU A 142 8.95 8.98 3.35
CA GLU A 142 10.03 9.06 2.35
C GLU A 142 10.21 7.74 1.59
N ASP A 143 10.12 6.62 2.29
CA ASP A 143 10.34 5.28 1.73
C ASP A 143 9.05 4.67 1.16
N GLU A 144 7.92 4.84 1.86
CA GLU A 144 6.67 4.17 1.53
C GLU A 144 5.81 4.96 0.54
N SER A 145 5.79 6.30 0.65
CA SER A 145 4.97 7.16 -0.21
C SER A 145 5.64 8.51 -0.52
N PRO A 146 6.63 8.55 -1.43
CA PRO A 146 7.48 9.72 -1.66
C PRO A 146 6.72 11.00 -2.01
N ILE A 147 5.53 10.89 -2.62
CA ILE A 147 4.69 12.04 -2.94
C ILE A 147 4.08 12.64 -1.66
N VAL A 148 3.61 11.82 -0.72
CA VAL A 148 3.19 12.29 0.61
C VAL A 148 4.34 13.01 1.31
N PHE A 149 5.54 12.42 1.29
CA PHE A 149 6.74 13.05 1.86
C PHE A 149 7.02 14.44 1.25
N LEU A 150 6.98 14.56 -0.08
CA LEU A 150 7.24 15.85 -0.73
C LEU A 150 6.20 16.92 -0.38
N ARG A 151 4.91 16.54 -0.27
CA ARG A 151 3.82 17.42 0.19
C ARG A 151 4.07 17.90 1.62
N LEU A 152 4.35 16.97 2.53
CA LEU A 152 4.63 17.28 3.94
C LEU A 152 5.90 18.13 4.10
N ARG A 153 6.97 17.81 3.37
CA ARG A 153 8.22 18.57 3.41
C ARG A 153 8.04 19.98 2.86
N LYS A 154 7.24 20.15 1.79
CA LYS A 154 6.87 21.47 1.26
C LYS A 154 6.12 22.27 2.32
N ALA A 155 5.12 21.67 2.97
CA ALA A 155 4.33 22.32 4.00
C ALA A 155 5.14 22.66 5.26
N ALA A 156 5.97 21.74 5.76
CA ALA A 156 6.88 21.99 6.87
C ALA A 156 7.85 23.15 6.56
N ARG A 157 8.44 23.15 5.36
CA ARG A 157 9.38 24.21 4.94
C ARG A 157 8.71 25.57 4.73
N LYS A 158 7.53 25.62 4.12
CA LYS A 158 6.87 26.88 3.72
C LYS A 158 5.98 27.47 4.80
N HIS A 159 5.31 26.60 5.57
CA HIS A 159 4.24 26.98 6.50
C HIS A 159 4.57 26.62 7.95
N GLY A 160 5.71 25.98 8.21
CA GLY A 160 6.07 25.53 9.55
C GLY A 160 5.14 24.43 10.08
N LEU A 161 4.53 23.63 9.20
CA LEU A 161 3.62 22.55 9.57
C LEU A 161 4.26 21.64 10.64
N PRO A 162 3.66 21.51 11.83
CA PRO A 162 4.13 20.58 12.85
C PRO A 162 3.88 19.13 12.40
N VAL A 163 4.96 18.38 12.20
CA VAL A 163 4.91 16.95 11.85
C VAL A 163 5.42 16.13 13.02
N TYR A 164 4.61 15.17 13.46
CA TYR A 164 4.94 14.22 14.52
C TYR A 164 4.94 12.80 13.95
N ALA A 165 5.77 11.92 14.48
CA ALA A 165 5.74 10.50 14.14
C ALA A 165 5.75 9.62 15.39
N ILE A 166 4.86 8.64 15.44
CA ILE A 166 4.90 7.55 16.42
C ILE A 166 5.72 6.42 15.81
N ALA A 167 6.94 6.26 16.31
CA ALA A 167 7.93 5.34 15.76
C ALA A 167 9.01 5.00 16.82
N PRO A 168 9.76 3.90 16.66
CA PRO A 168 10.87 3.58 17.56
C PRO A 168 12.05 4.57 17.50
N PHE A 169 12.23 5.28 16.38
CA PHE A 169 13.29 6.26 16.19
C PHE A 169 12.84 7.34 15.19
N ALA A 170 13.56 8.47 15.16
CA ALA A 170 13.39 9.49 14.13
C ALA A 170 14.04 9.00 12.83
N SER A 171 13.24 8.83 11.79
CA SER A 171 13.75 8.51 10.45
C SER A 171 14.40 9.73 9.81
N HIS A 172 15.20 9.48 8.77
CA HIS A 172 15.80 10.55 8.00
C HIS A 172 14.75 11.40 7.25
N GLY A 173 13.66 10.79 6.79
CA GLY A 173 12.53 11.48 6.20
C GLY A 173 11.87 12.45 7.20
N LEU A 174 11.67 12.01 8.44
CA LEU A 174 11.13 12.86 9.50
C LEU A 174 12.04 14.06 9.80
N GLU A 175 13.35 13.83 9.90
CA GLU A 175 14.34 14.89 10.10
C GLU A 175 14.30 15.94 8.98
N LYS A 176 14.18 15.50 7.72
CA LYS A 176 14.05 16.40 6.55
C LYS A 176 12.79 17.26 6.54
N MET A 177 11.79 16.89 7.35
CA MET A 177 10.56 17.64 7.58
C MET A 177 10.58 18.43 8.88
N TRP A 178 11.72 18.50 9.58
CA TRP A 178 11.84 19.07 10.94
C TRP A 178 10.82 18.49 11.92
N GLY A 179 10.45 17.22 11.72
CA GLY A 179 9.46 16.54 12.52
C GLY A 179 9.99 16.07 13.86
N ARG A 180 9.07 15.74 14.77
CA ARG A 180 9.38 15.27 16.13
C ARG A 180 8.89 13.84 16.31
N VAL A 181 9.77 12.96 16.78
CA VAL A 181 9.40 11.58 17.10
C VAL A 181 8.79 11.49 18.50
N ILE A 182 7.63 10.84 18.59
CA ILE A 182 7.04 10.30 19.80
C ILE A 182 7.51 8.85 19.88
N LYS A 183 8.58 8.61 20.64
CA LYS A 183 9.22 7.29 20.71
C LYS A 183 8.27 6.26 21.32
N THR A 184 8.11 5.14 20.64
CA THR A 184 7.39 3.98 21.15
C THR A 184 8.12 2.69 20.83
N VAL A 185 7.94 1.66 21.65
CA VAL A 185 8.43 0.32 21.29
C VAL A 185 7.51 -0.28 20.21
N PRO A 186 8.05 -1.05 19.25
CA PRO A 186 7.22 -1.68 18.23
C PRO A 186 6.07 -2.50 18.85
N GLY A 187 4.85 -2.27 18.37
CA GLY A 187 3.63 -2.90 18.88
C GLY A 187 2.91 -2.11 19.98
N ALA A 188 3.49 -1.02 20.50
CA ALA A 188 2.87 -0.14 21.48
C ALA A 188 2.33 1.17 20.88
N GLU A 189 2.20 1.26 19.55
CA GLU A 189 1.73 2.45 18.84
C GLU A 189 0.30 2.84 19.25
N ALA A 190 -0.58 1.86 19.48
CA ALA A 190 -1.96 2.11 19.92
C ALA A 190 -1.99 2.81 21.29
N SER A 191 -1.23 2.31 22.26
CA SER A 191 -1.11 2.95 23.58
C SER A 191 -0.48 4.34 23.48
N ALA A 192 0.47 4.55 22.57
CA ALA A 192 1.08 5.87 22.35
C ALA A 192 0.09 6.87 21.72
N LEU A 193 -0.82 6.40 20.86
CA LEU A 193 -1.92 7.21 20.31
C LEU A 193 -2.91 7.65 21.39
N GLU A 194 -3.20 6.79 22.37
CA GLU A 194 -4.07 7.14 23.50
C GLU A 194 -3.43 8.16 24.46
N GLN A 195 -2.09 8.19 24.53
CA GLN A 195 -1.31 9.01 25.45
C GLN A 195 -0.57 10.16 24.75
N LEU A 196 -1.15 10.69 23.67
CA LEU A 196 -0.55 11.80 22.93
C LEU A 196 -0.31 13.02 23.86
N PRO A 197 0.85 13.69 23.76
CA PRO A 197 1.10 14.92 24.50
C PRO A 197 0.00 15.95 24.23
N GLY A 198 -0.40 16.71 25.26
CA GLY A 198 -1.56 17.60 25.19
C GLY A 198 -1.54 18.59 24.01
N GLU A 199 -0.36 19.06 23.60
CA GLU A 199 -0.21 19.93 22.42
C GLU A 199 -0.61 19.21 21.11
N VAL A 200 -0.23 17.96 20.93
CA VAL A 200 -0.58 17.13 19.76
C VAL A 200 -2.02 16.64 19.87
N GLY A 201 -2.41 16.12 21.04
CA GLY A 201 -3.75 15.58 21.29
C GLY A 201 -4.86 16.63 21.11
N ASN A 202 -4.64 17.87 21.56
CA ASN A 202 -5.61 18.94 21.41
C ASN A 202 -5.79 19.35 19.95
N CYS A 203 -4.70 19.47 19.18
CA CYS A 203 -4.75 19.77 17.75
C CYS A 203 -5.40 18.65 16.94
N CYS A 204 -5.07 17.38 17.24
CA CYS A 204 -5.67 16.22 16.58
C CYS A 204 -7.17 16.03 16.91
N ALA A 205 -7.61 16.43 18.11
CA ALA A 205 -9.02 16.34 18.50
C ALA A 205 -9.90 17.47 17.93
N GLY A 206 -9.36 18.34 17.07
CA GLY A 206 -10.06 19.54 16.59
C GLY A 206 -10.33 20.56 17.70
N ARG A 207 -9.64 20.43 18.84
CA ARG A 207 -9.69 21.34 20.01
C ARG A 207 -8.49 22.28 20.00
N ALA A 208 -8.12 22.78 18.82
CA ALA A 208 -7.24 23.93 18.73
C ALA A 208 -8.04 25.19 19.09
N ARG A 209 -7.44 26.07 19.89
CA ARG A 209 -8.04 27.28 20.48
C ARG A 209 -8.74 28.17 19.47
#